data_AF-A0A5S4TGL5-F1
#
_entry.id   AF-A0A5S4TGL5-F1
#
_cell.length_a   1.000
_cell.length_b   1.000
_cell.length_c   1.000
_cell.angle_alpha   90.00
_cell.angle_beta   90.00
_cell.angle_gamma   90.00
#
_symmetry.space_group_name_H-M   'P 1'
#
loop_
_entity.id
_entity.type
_entity.pdbx_description
1 polymer ?
#
loop_
_entity_poly.entity_id
_entity_poly.type
_entity_poly.pdbx_seq_one_letter_code
_entity_poly.pdbx_strand_id
1 'polypeptide(L)'
;GLSAKNVNVVPLEIYDTLAIHQAGVVVMKRLAGRPADAVLLYSAKAAQAFSELARRPELARYFDETRILVLSERVASSFGPVAPGRLVVAGEPNEDALLALLDPAD
;
A
#
# COMPACT_ATOMS: atom_id res chain seq x y z
N GLY A 1 -3.29 24.26 6.09
CA GLY A 1 -3.72 23.54 7.32
C GLY A 1 -4.49 24.47 8.24
N LEU A 2 -5.11 23.95 9.31
CA LEU A 2 -5.96 24.73 10.23
C LEU A 2 -5.21 25.89 10.90
N SER A 3 -3.93 25.70 11.24
CA SER A 3 -3.05 26.75 11.77
C SER A 3 -2.85 27.91 10.78
N ALA A 4 -2.85 27.63 9.47
CA ALA A 4 -2.76 28.65 8.42
C ALA A 4 -4.06 29.48 8.28
N LYS A 5 -5.12 29.11 8.99
CA LYS A 5 -6.39 29.85 9.07
C LYS A 5 -6.59 30.50 10.45
N ASN A 6 -5.54 30.67 11.24
CA ASN A 6 -5.57 31.23 12.59
C ASN A 6 -6.51 30.49 13.58
N VAL A 7 -6.76 29.21 13.33
CA VAL A 7 -7.47 28.36 14.29
C VAL A 7 -6.44 27.80 15.28
N ASN A 8 -6.66 28.02 16.57
CA ASN A 8 -5.81 27.44 17.61
C ASN A 8 -6.05 25.93 17.68
N VAL A 9 -5.03 25.13 17.36
CA VAL A 9 -5.10 23.66 17.34
C VAL A 9 -3.95 23.12 18.18
N VAL A 10 -4.28 22.26 19.16
CA VAL A 10 -3.32 21.53 19.98
C VAL A 10 -3.48 20.04 19.66
N PRO A 11 -2.54 19.40 18.95
CA PRO A 11 -2.57 17.96 18.76
C PRO A 11 -2.33 17.26 20.11
N LEU A 12 -3.15 16.26 20.42
CA LEU A 12 -2.95 15.37 21.56
C LEU A 12 -2.73 13.95 21.03
N GLU A 13 -1.48 13.50 21.09
CA GLU A 13 -1.10 12.16 20.65
C GLU A 13 -1.52 11.14 21.71
N ILE A 14 -2.67 10.47 21.48
CA ILE A 14 -3.25 9.49 22.41
C ILE A 14 -2.91 8.03 22.07
N TYR A 15 -2.33 7.78 20.89
CA TYR A 15 -1.83 6.47 20.50
C TYR A 15 -0.74 6.60 19.43
N ASP A 16 0.08 5.55 19.29
CA ASP A 16 1.08 5.44 18.24
C ASP A 16 0.82 4.21 17.37
N THR A 17 1.13 4.32 16.07
CA THR A 17 1.05 3.20 15.14
C THR A 17 2.38 2.50 15.06
N LEU A 18 2.51 1.36 15.73
CA LEU A 18 3.74 0.58 15.71
C LEU A 18 3.87 -0.23 14.41
N ALA A 19 5.07 -0.22 13.82
CA ALA A 19 5.36 -1.06 12.68
C ALA A 19 5.45 -2.53 13.13
N ILE A 20 4.73 -3.42 12.43
CA ILE A 20 4.85 -4.86 12.65
C ILE A 20 5.80 -5.41 11.59
N HIS A 21 7.05 -5.65 11.97
CA HIS A 21 8.03 -6.26 11.08
C HIS A 21 7.78 -7.76 10.96
N GLN A 22 7.29 -8.19 9.79
CA GLN A 22 7.20 -9.60 9.45
C GLN A 22 8.52 -10.07 8.86
N ALA A 23 9.08 -11.15 9.42
CA ALA A 23 10.23 -11.82 8.84
C ALA A 23 9.86 -12.42 7.47
N GLY A 24 10.79 -12.42 6.51
CA GLY A 24 10.54 -12.90 5.15
C GLY A 24 9.99 -14.33 5.11
N VAL A 25 10.49 -15.22 5.98
CA VAL A 25 10.00 -16.60 6.14
C VAL A 25 8.51 -16.69 6.49
N VAL A 26 8.01 -15.76 7.31
CA VAL A 26 6.59 -15.72 7.69
C VAL A 26 5.74 -15.31 6.50
N VAL A 27 6.19 -14.32 5.73
CA VAL A 27 5.51 -13.85 4.52
C VAL A 27 5.50 -14.95 3.45
N MET A 28 6.63 -15.59 3.19
CA MET A 28 6.74 -16.72 2.26
C MET A 28 5.78 -17.86 2.62
N LYS A 29 5.70 -18.21 3.91
CA LYS A 29 4.79 -19.26 4.38
C LYS A 29 3.33 -18.88 4.16
N ARG A 30 2.97 -17.61 4.37
CA ARG A 30 1.60 -17.11 4.11
C ARG A 30 1.24 -17.09 2.64
N LEU A 31 2.20 -16.83 1.77
CA LEU A 31 2.02 -16.89 0.32
C LEU A 31 1.99 -18.32 -0.23
N ALA A 32 2.23 -19.34 0.61
CA ALA A 32 2.22 -20.75 0.24
C ALA A 32 3.07 -21.09 -1.01
N GLY A 33 4.16 -20.35 -1.21
CA GLY A 33 5.04 -20.53 -2.37
C GLY A 33 4.51 -19.95 -3.69
N ARG A 34 3.39 -19.21 -3.68
CA ARG A 34 2.77 -18.62 -4.88
C ARG A 34 2.96 -17.10 -4.92
N PRO A 35 3.23 -16.51 -6.10
CA PRO A 35 3.18 -15.05 -6.27
C PRO A 35 1.80 -14.48 -5.94
N ALA A 36 1.76 -13.21 -5.55
CA ALA A 36 0.51 -12.49 -5.36
C ALA A 36 0.11 -11.80 -6.68
N ASP A 37 -1.13 -12.00 -7.13
CA ASP A 37 -1.63 -11.36 -8.36
C ASP A 37 -1.87 -9.86 -8.17
N ALA A 38 -2.31 -9.47 -6.98
CA ALA A 38 -2.57 -8.07 -6.62
C ALA A 38 -2.29 -7.80 -5.14
N VAL A 39 -2.00 -6.54 -4.82
CA VAL A 39 -1.95 -5.99 -3.46
C VAL A 39 -2.83 -4.75 -3.38
N LEU A 40 -3.63 -4.65 -2.32
CA LEU A 40 -4.51 -3.51 -2.05
C LEU A 40 -3.89 -2.66 -0.94
N LEU A 41 -3.71 -1.36 -1.19
CA LEU A 41 -3.06 -0.44 -0.27
C LEU A 41 -3.99 0.71 0.12
N TYR A 42 -4.40 0.69 1.38
CA TYR A 42 -5.38 1.61 1.96
C TYR A 42 -4.75 2.88 2.54
N SER A 43 -3.42 2.91 2.71
CA SER A 43 -2.75 4.04 3.34
C SER A 43 -1.33 4.22 2.85
N ALA A 44 -0.82 5.46 3.01
CA ALA A 44 0.58 5.80 2.76
C ALA A 44 1.55 4.87 3.53
N LYS A 45 1.22 4.52 4.78
CA LYS A 45 2.05 3.66 5.61
C LYS A 45 2.08 2.21 5.10
N ALA A 46 0.94 1.71 4.63
CA ALA A 46 0.88 0.40 3.98
C ALA A 46 1.69 0.37 2.67
N ALA A 47 1.61 1.44 1.87
CA ALA A 47 2.39 1.56 0.64
C ALA A 47 3.90 1.56 0.89
N GLN A 48 4.35 2.32 1.90
CA GLN A 48 5.76 2.33 2.31
C GLN A 48 6.22 0.95 2.79
N ALA A 49 5.44 0.32 3.68
CA ALA A 49 5.77 -1.00 4.22
C ALA A 49 5.81 -2.08 3.12
N PHE A 50 4.88 -2.06 2.17
CA PHE A 50 4.90 -3.00 1.05
C PHE A 50 6.08 -2.72 0.10
N SER A 51 6.39 -1.45 -0.20
CA SER A 51 7.54 -1.09 -1.03
C SER A 51 8.86 -1.59 -0.44
N GLU A 52 9.02 -1.51 0.89
CA GLU A 52 10.17 -2.11 1.58
C GLU A 52 10.15 -3.64 1.56
N LEU A 53 8.97 -4.26 1.72
CA LEU A 53 8.80 -5.71 1.72
C LEU A 53 9.11 -6.32 0.34
N ALA A 54 8.60 -5.72 -0.73
CA ALA A 54 8.75 -6.19 -2.10
C ALA A 54 10.19 -6.04 -2.62
N ARG A 55 10.97 -5.10 -2.08
CA ARG A 55 12.40 -4.93 -2.40
C ARG A 55 13.33 -5.96 -1.73
N ARG A 56 12.81 -6.80 -0.83
CA ARG A 56 13.62 -7.85 -0.20
C ARG A 56 13.93 -8.96 -1.20
N PRO A 57 15.21 -9.31 -1.45
CA PRO A 57 15.59 -10.28 -2.49
C PRO A 57 14.90 -11.64 -2.35
N GLU A 58 14.71 -12.13 -1.13
CA GLU A 58 14.04 -13.41 -0.85
C GLU A 58 12.54 -13.39 -1.16
N LEU A 59 11.94 -12.20 -1.28
CA LEU A 59 10.53 -11.98 -1.54
C LEU A 59 10.22 -11.47 -2.95
N ALA A 60 11.21 -10.94 -3.68
CA ALA A 60 11.02 -10.29 -4.98
C ALA A 60 10.19 -11.13 -5.96
N ARG A 61 10.54 -12.41 -6.13
CA ARG A 61 9.84 -13.36 -7.01
C ARG A 61 8.34 -13.54 -6.73
N TYR A 62 7.89 -13.23 -5.51
CA TYR A 62 6.47 -13.32 -5.16
C TYR A 62 5.69 -12.06 -5.52
N PHE A 63 6.40 -10.96 -5.77
CA PHE A 63 5.81 -9.65 -6.00
C PHE A 63 6.11 -9.06 -7.37
N ASP A 64 7.03 -9.64 -8.16
CA ASP A 64 7.51 -9.11 -9.44
C ASP A 64 6.40 -8.74 -10.44
N GLU A 65 5.33 -9.55 -10.51
CA GLU A 65 4.18 -9.32 -11.39
C GLU A 65 2.93 -8.81 -10.63
N THR A 66 3.06 -8.50 -9.33
CA THR A 66 1.92 -8.05 -8.52
C THR A 66 1.42 -6.69 -8.99
N ARG A 67 0.11 -6.62 -9.29
CA ARG A 67 -0.62 -5.37 -9.51
C ARG A 67 -0.76 -4.61 -8.19
N ILE A 68 -0.41 -3.33 -8.19
CA ILE A 68 -0.47 -2.47 -7.01
C ILE A 68 -1.73 -1.60 -7.12
N LEU A 69 -2.74 -1.93 -6.33
CA LEU A 69 -4.02 -1.23 -6.31
C LEU A 69 -4.06 -0.31 -5.10
N VAL A 70 -4.26 0.98 -5.30
CA VAL A 70 -4.17 1.97 -4.23
C VAL A 70 -5.46 2.78 -4.08
N LEU A 71 -5.84 3.04 -2.83
CA LEU A 71 -7.10 3.74 -2.51
C LEU A 71 -7.17 5.17 -3.06
N SER A 72 -6.02 5.84 -3.20
CA SER A 72 -6.00 7.25 -3.63
C SER A 72 -4.62 7.68 -4.13
N GLU A 73 -4.58 8.83 -4.80
CA GLU A 73 -3.35 9.51 -5.23
C GLU A 73 -2.37 9.76 -4.08
N ARG A 74 -2.88 10.02 -2.88
CA ARG A 74 -2.04 10.18 -1.69
C ARG A 74 -1.28 8.91 -1.35
N VAL A 75 -1.94 7.75 -1.51
CA VAL A 75 -1.30 6.44 -1.29
C VAL A 75 -0.30 6.17 -2.41
N ALA A 76 -0.67 6.43 -3.66
CA ALA A 76 0.21 6.30 -4.83
C ALA A 76 1.52 7.07 -4.66
N SER A 77 1.41 8.34 -4.24
CA SER A 77 2.56 9.23 -4.01
C SER A 77 3.54 8.73 -2.95
N SER A 78 3.09 7.81 -2.08
CA SER A 78 3.91 7.24 -1.01
C SER A 78 4.67 5.97 -1.43
N PHE A 79 4.36 5.40 -2.61
CA PHE A 79 4.87 4.11 -3.06
C PHE A 79 6.26 4.21 -3.73
N GLY A 80 6.66 5.41 -4.19
CA GLY A 80 7.89 5.62 -4.96
C GLY A 80 7.71 5.23 -6.44
N PRO A 81 8.79 5.24 -7.25
CA PRO A 81 8.72 4.93 -8.67
C PRO A 81 8.36 3.45 -8.92
N VAL A 82 7.43 3.21 -9.84
CA VAL A 82 6.97 1.88 -10.26
C VAL A 82 6.98 1.80 -11.78
N ALA A 83 7.14 0.60 -12.34
CA ALA A 83 6.93 0.37 -13.76
C ALA A 83 5.55 0.89 -14.21
N PRO A 84 5.45 1.55 -15.37
CA PRO A 84 4.19 2.03 -15.91
C PRO A 84 3.12 0.93 -15.96
N GLY A 85 1.88 1.27 -15.58
CA GLY A 85 0.75 0.34 -15.61
C GLY A 85 0.67 -0.65 -14.45
N ARG A 86 1.70 -0.75 -13.61
CA ARG A 86 1.69 -1.68 -12.45
C ARG A 86 1.02 -1.10 -11.20
N LEU A 87 0.87 0.23 -11.14
CA LEU A 87 0.14 0.93 -10.07
C LEU A 87 -1.15 1.53 -10.64
N VAL A 88 -2.28 1.20 -10.01
CA VAL A 88 -3.62 1.68 -10.39
C VAL A 88 -4.27 2.33 -9.18
N VAL A 89 -4.79 3.55 -9.37
CA VAL A 89 -5.49 4.32 -8.34
C VAL A 89 -6.99 4.11 -8.49
N ALA A 90 -7.69 3.84 -7.38
CA ALA A 90 -9.14 3.77 -7.37
C ALA A 90 -9.75 5.13 -7.78
N GLY A 91 -10.86 5.08 -8.54
CA GLY A 91 -11.55 6.29 -9.00
C GLY A 91 -12.11 7.14 -7.86
N GLU A 92 -12.38 6.52 -6.71
CA GLU A 92 -12.81 7.17 -5.48
C GLU A 92 -12.05 6.60 -4.27
N PRO A 93 -11.80 7.41 -3.21
CA PRO A 93 -11.06 6.97 -2.03
C PRO A 93 -11.93 6.17 -1.05
N ASN A 94 -12.61 5.14 -1.54
CA ASN A 94 -13.43 4.21 -0.76
C ASN A 94 -13.08 2.75 -1.10
N GLU A 95 -13.47 1.85 -0.20
CA GLU A 95 -13.12 0.43 -0.32
C GLU A 95 -13.77 -0.23 -1.53
N ASP A 96 -15.03 0.08 -1.83
CA ASP A 96 -15.76 -0.50 -2.96
C ASP A 96 -15.06 -0.19 -4.29
N ALA A 97 -14.63 1.06 -4.50
CA ALA A 97 -13.89 1.47 -5.68
C ALA A 97 -12.51 0.81 -5.79
N LEU A 98 -11.86 0.53 -4.65
CA LEU A 98 -10.58 -0.18 -4.63
C LEU A 98 -10.76 -1.67 -4.94
N LEU A 99 -11.78 -2.31 -4.38
CA LEU A 99 -12.10 -3.72 -4.63
C LEU A 99 -12.51 -3.94 -6.09
N ALA A 100 -13.24 -3.01 -6.69
CA ALA A 100 -13.61 -3.06 -8.10
C ALA A 100 -12.40 -3.13 -9.06
N LEU A 101 -11.19 -2.74 -8.62
CA LEU A 101 -9.96 -2.89 -9.42
C LEU A 101 -9.41 -4.32 -9.47
N LEU A 102 -9.93 -5.23 -8.64
CA LEU A 102 -9.53 -6.65 -8.67
C LEU A 102 -10.04 -7.35 -9.93
N ASP A 103 -11.24 -6.98 -10.36
CA ASP A 103 -11.84 -7.48 -11.59
C ASP A 103 -10.95 -7.05 -12.77
N PRO A 104 -10.60 -7.98 -13.68
CA PRO A 104 -9.89 -7.62 -14.88
C PRO A 104 -10.75 -6.64 -15.68
N ALA A 105 -10.17 -5.52 -16.12
CA ALA A 105 -10.80 -4.73 -17.17
C ALA A 105 -10.93 -5.64 -18.40
N ASP A 106 -12.15 -5.77 -18.92
CA ASP A 106 -12.47 -6.53 -20.14
C ASP A 106 -11.54 -6.18 -21.32
#